data_AF-A0A4Y8WBI0-F1
#
_entry.id   AF-A0A4Y8WBI0-F1
#
_cell.length_a   1.000
_cell.length_b   1.000
_cell.length_c   1.000
_cell.angle_alpha   90.00
_cell.angle_beta   90.00
_cell.angle_gamma   90.00
#
_symmetry.space_group_name_H-M   'P 1'
#
loop_
_entity.id
_entity.type
_entity.pdbx_description
1 polymer ?
#
loop_
_entity_poly.entity_id
_entity_poly.type
_entity_poly.pdbx_seq_one_letter_code
_entity_poly.pdbx_strand_id
1 'polypeptide(L)'
;MRPIRRDTSPEADDYDDYTKAKPALIGRLGSYCSYCERPIKTNLAVEHIQPKAGDDGHPELIGRWTNFLLACVNCNSTKKDKKVDLDKLLIPDRDNTFSSFQYTEDGKVSVSEALATPISGYAKATLELVGLDKKILRALDANGVQVEIDRVSQRMQAWAKAQSAEAMIQQQPQNDLLKEMAIGWAVSEGFFSIWLTVFADCPDMKLKLVRAFKGTEESGCFDMTTGDSVTPAPNPDVLAHGGKV
;
A
#
# COMPACT_ATOMS: atom_id res chain seq x y z
N MET A 1 0.42 -5.16 -0.83
CA MET A 1 0.01 -3.85 -0.28
C MET A 1 1.17 -3.39 0.59
N ARG A 2 1.69 -2.19 0.39
CA ARG A 2 2.88 -1.71 1.10
C ARG A 2 2.61 -1.55 2.59
N PRO A 3 3.34 -2.24 3.50
CA PRO A 3 3.28 -1.95 4.92
C PRO A 3 3.92 -0.59 5.19
N ILE A 4 3.37 0.15 6.14
CA ILE A 4 3.71 1.54 6.42
C ILE A 4 3.71 1.80 7.93
N ARG A 5 4.44 2.81 8.37
CA ARG A 5 4.31 3.39 9.70
C ARG A 5 3.94 4.85 9.58
N ARG A 6 2.84 5.24 10.24
CA ARG A 6 2.43 6.64 10.33
C ARG A 6 2.96 7.35 11.56
N ASP A 7 3.50 6.63 12.56
CA ASP A 7 4.04 7.17 13.81
C ASP A 7 2.98 7.87 14.68
N THR A 8 3.37 8.32 15.87
CA THR A 8 2.52 9.00 16.86
C THR A 8 1.93 10.32 16.34
N SER A 9 0.72 10.69 16.76
CA SER A 9 0.08 11.95 16.34
C SER A 9 1.00 13.15 16.58
N PRO A 10 1.15 14.09 15.62
CA PRO A 10 1.85 15.34 15.87
C PRO A 10 1.04 16.30 16.78
N GLU A 11 -0.28 16.10 16.87
CA GLU A 11 -1.17 16.83 17.78
C GLU A 11 -1.34 16.06 19.09
N ALA A 12 -1.43 16.78 20.21
CA ALA A 12 -1.61 16.18 21.54
C ALA A 12 -2.99 15.53 21.70
N ASP A 13 -4.01 16.12 21.09
CA ASP A 13 -5.41 15.70 21.15
C ASP A 13 -5.93 15.27 19.76
N ASP A 14 -7.17 14.79 19.72
CA ASP A 14 -7.86 14.50 18.47
C ASP A 14 -8.09 15.78 17.66
N TYR A 15 -8.09 15.64 16.34
CA TYR A 15 -8.30 16.76 15.43
C TYR A 15 -9.78 17.18 15.41
N ASP A 16 -10.07 18.44 15.72
CA ASP A 16 -11.41 19.03 15.50
C ASP A 16 -11.83 18.97 14.02
N ASP A 17 -10.86 19.13 13.13
CA ASP A 17 -11.00 18.96 11.69
C ASP A 17 -9.95 17.96 11.21
N TYR A 18 -10.41 16.72 10.98
CA TYR A 18 -9.56 15.61 10.54
C TYR A 18 -8.80 15.91 9.24
N THR A 19 -9.26 16.84 8.40
CA THR A 19 -8.58 17.16 7.14
C THR A 19 -7.22 17.81 7.39
N LYS A 20 -7.01 18.42 8.56
CA LYS A 20 -5.73 19.00 8.99
C LYS A 20 -4.65 17.94 9.25
N ALA A 21 -5.01 16.66 9.40
CA ALA A 21 -4.03 15.57 9.51
C ALA A 21 -3.29 15.29 8.19
N LYS A 22 -3.83 15.74 7.05
CA LYS A 22 -3.33 15.40 5.71
C LYS A 22 -1.85 15.75 5.47
N PRO A 23 -1.35 16.96 5.80
CA PRO A 23 0.05 17.30 5.55
C PRO A 23 1.01 16.40 6.33
N ALA A 24 0.70 16.10 7.59
CA ALA A 24 1.51 15.20 8.42
C ALA A 24 1.52 13.77 7.87
N LEU A 25 0.36 13.23 7.49
CA LEU A 25 0.26 11.92 6.86
C LEU A 25 1.07 11.85 5.56
N ILE A 26 0.96 12.85 4.67
CA ILE A 26 1.76 12.89 3.43
C ILE A 26 3.26 13.00 3.75
N GLY A 27 3.63 13.77 4.77
CA GLY A 27 5.01 13.92 5.23
C GLY A 27 5.64 12.58 5.60
N ARG A 28 4.87 11.70 6.24
CA ARG A 28 5.31 10.40 6.78
C ARG A 28 5.11 9.21 5.83
N LEU A 29 4.06 9.24 5.01
CA LEU A 29 3.67 8.10 4.15
C LEU A 29 3.96 8.35 2.67
N GLY A 30 4.27 9.59 2.29
CA GLY A 30 4.28 10.04 0.90
C GLY A 30 2.88 10.21 0.32
N SER A 31 2.79 10.76 -0.90
CA SER A 31 1.52 11.00 -1.60
C SER A 31 0.98 9.75 -2.29
N TYR A 32 0.94 8.62 -1.58
CA TYR A 32 0.44 7.35 -2.09
C TYR A 32 -0.87 6.97 -1.40
N CYS A 33 -1.71 6.22 -2.10
CA CYS A 33 -2.79 5.49 -1.44
C CYS A 33 -2.19 4.35 -0.59
N SER A 34 -2.48 4.32 0.71
CA SER A 34 -2.04 3.27 1.63
C SER A 34 -2.51 1.86 1.20
N TYR A 35 -3.59 1.76 0.42
CA TYR A 35 -4.17 0.48 -0.01
C TYR A 35 -3.69 0.00 -1.38
N CYS A 36 -3.78 0.84 -2.41
CA CYS A 36 -3.41 0.43 -3.77
C CYS A 36 -2.05 0.96 -4.23
N GLU A 37 -1.33 1.68 -3.36
CA GLU A 37 0.05 2.17 -3.57
C GLU A 37 0.24 3.13 -4.74
N ARG A 38 -0.85 3.50 -5.41
CA ARG A 38 -0.84 4.49 -6.49
C ARG A 38 -0.40 5.84 -5.94
N PRO A 39 0.47 6.57 -6.64
CA PRO A 39 0.76 7.96 -6.35
C PRO A 39 -0.45 8.79 -6.76
N ILE A 40 -0.95 9.62 -5.85
CA ILE A 40 -2.14 10.44 -6.06
C ILE A 40 -1.75 11.90 -5.91
N LYS A 41 -1.59 12.58 -7.05
CA LYS A 41 -1.21 14.00 -7.09
C LYS A 41 -2.33 14.92 -6.63
N THR A 42 -3.57 14.57 -6.97
CA THR A 42 -4.77 15.35 -6.66
C THR A 42 -5.83 14.46 -6.02
N ASN A 43 -6.62 15.02 -5.11
CA ASN A 43 -7.72 14.31 -4.44
C ASN A 43 -7.30 13.09 -3.60
N LEU A 44 -6.05 13.04 -3.12
CA LEU A 44 -5.69 12.12 -2.03
C LEU A 44 -6.40 12.59 -0.76
N ALA A 45 -7.13 11.70 -0.09
CA ALA A 45 -7.93 12.05 1.08
C ALA A 45 -7.35 11.42 2.35
N VAL A 46 -7.58 12.10 3.49
CA VAL A 46 -7.53 11.44 4.80
C VAL A 46 -8.72 10.50 4.86
N GLU A 47 -8.43 9.22 5.03
CA GLU A 47 -9.39 8.14 5.11
C GLU A 47 -9.53 7.69 6.57
N HIS A 48 -10.77 7.49 7.00
CA HIS A 48 -11.10 6.92 8.30
C HIS A 48 -11.17 5.40 8.19
N ILE A 49 -10.23 4.68 8.80
CA ILE A 49 -10.15 3.21 8.71
C ILE A 49 -11.48 2.60 9.17
N GLN A 50 -11.98 2.98 10.35
CA GLN A 50 -13.35 2.76 10.76
C GLN A 50 -14.21 3.96 10.35
N PRO A 51 -15.36 3.76 9.68
CA PRO A 51 -16.12 4.84 9.07
C PRO A 51 -16.65 5.82 10.12
N LYS A 52 -16.71 7.11 9.79
CA LYS A 52 -17.16 8.17 10.71
C LYS A 52 -18.68 8.28 10.90
N ALA A 53 -19.46 7.68 10.00
CA ALA A 53 -20.91 7.81 9.94
C ALA A 53 -21.52 6.59 9.24
N GLY A 54 -22.85 6.49 9.26
CA GLY A 54 -23.60 5.31 8.80
C GLY A 54 -23.92 4.36 9.95
N ASP A 55 -24.53 3.22 9.63
CA ASP A 55 -24.98 2.24 10.63
C ASP A 55 -23.81 1.61 11.43
N ASP A 56 -22.62 1.53 10.81
CA ASP A 56 -21.37 1.07 11.43
C ASP A 56 -20.43 2.25 11.78
N GLY A 57 -20.97 3.47 11.93
CA GLY A 57 -20.20 4.69 12.16
C GLY A 57 -19.60 4.82 13.56
N HIS A 58 -18.40 5.41 13.62
CA HIS A 58 -17.63 5.69 14.83
C HIS A 58 -17.35 7.19 14.98
N PRO A 59 -18.35 8.00 15.43
CA PRO A 59 -18.20 9.44 15.57
C PRO A 59 -17.08 9.84 16.55
N GLU A 60 -16.81 9.01 17.56
CA GLU A 60 -15.72 9.17 18.53
C GLU A 60 -14.31 9.04 17.91
N LEU A 61 -14.20 8.49 16.69
CA LEU A 61 -12.94 8.31 15.97
C LEU A 61 -12.74 9.32 14.83
N ILE A 62 -13.62 10.33 14.70
CA ILE A 62 -13.56 11.30 13.59
C ILE A 62 -12.24 12.06 13.58
N GLY A 63 -11.77 12.50 14.74
CA GLY A 63 -10.51 13.24 14.90
C GLY A 63 -9.31 12.36 15.22
N ARG A 64 -9.49 11.03 15.32
CA ARG A 64 -8.51 10.12 15.90
C ARG A 64 -7.41 9.75 14.91
N TRP A 65 -6.18 10.14 15.22
CA TRP A 65 -4.99 9.88 14.39
C TRP A 65 -4.79 8.39 14.05
N THR A 66 -5.00 7.48 15.01
CA THR A 66 -4.86 6.03 14.82
C THR A 66 -5.93 5.41 13.94
N ASN A 67 -6.96 6.20 13.60
CA ASN A 67 -8.00 5.85 12.66
C ASN A 67 -7.76 6.47 11.26
N PHE A 68 -6.61 7.11 11.01
CA PHE A 68 -6.33 7.75 9.72
C PHE A 68 -5.32 7.00 8.86
N LEU A 69 -5.63 6.92 7.57
CA LEU A 69 -4.72 6.58 6.48
C LEU A 69 -4.90 7.55 5.29
N LEU A 70 -4.13 7.34 4.22
CA LEU A 70 -4.30 8.06 2.96
C LEU A 70 -4.95 7.14 1.93
N ALA A 71 -6.04 7.58 1.31
CA ALA A 71 -6.71 6.78 0.28
C ALA A 71 -7.03 7.58 -0.98
N CYS A 72 -6.89 6.92 -2.13
CA CYS A 72 -7.40 7.43 -3.40
C CYS A 72 -8.92 7.28 -3.46
N VAL A 73 -9.57 8.04 -4.36
CA VAL A 73 -11.02 7.99 -4.59
C VAL A 73 -11.51 6.55 -4.83
N ASN A 74 -10.80 5.75 -5.62
CA ASN A 74 -11.24 4.39 -5.94
C ASN A 74 -11.30 3.46 -4.72
N CYS A 75 -10.29 3.51 -3.85
CA CYS A 75 -10.27 2.71 -2.62
C CYS A 75 -11.28 3.26 -1.61
N ASN A 76 -11.28 4.58 -1.39
CA ASN A 76 -12.15 5.24 -0.44
C ASN A 76 -13.64 5.06 -0.80
N SER A 77 -14.03 5.28 -2.05
CA SER A 77 -15.42 5.10 -2.50
C SER A 77 -15.85 3.63 -2.55
N THR A 78 -14.92 2.68 -2.70
CA THR A 78 -15.25 1.25 -2.62
C THR A 78 -15.50 0.82 -1.17
N LYS A 79 -14.74 1.36 -0.23
CA LYS A 79 -14.91 1.11 1.20
C LYS A 79 -16.14 1.83 1.76
N LYS A 80 -16.28 3.12 1.49
CA LYS A 80 -17.38 3.98 1.94
C LYS A 80 -17.59 3.85 3.47
N ASP A 81 -18.80 3.50 3.87
CA ASP A 81 -19.30 3.33 5.24
C ASP A 81 -19.43 1.85 5.63
N LYS A 82 -18.78 0.93 4.89
CA LYS A 82 -18.78 -0.50 5.26
C LYS A 82 -18.18 -0.71 6.64
N LYS A 83 -18.77 -1.64 7.39
CA LYS A 83 -18.22 -2.16 8.65
C LYS A 83 -16.75 -2.54 8.53
N VAL A 84 -15.96 -2.13 9.52
CA VAL A 84 -14.55 -2.49 9.65
C VAL A 84 -14.33 -3.15 10.99
N ASP A 85 -14.04 -4.45 10.95
CA ASP A 85 -13.65 -5.25 12.10
C ASP A 85 -12.15 -5.49 12.03
N LEU A 86 -11.37 -4.70 12.78
CA LEU A 86 -9.90 -4.70 12.71
C LEU A 86 -9.28 -6.05 13.10
N ASP A 87 -9.96 -6.84 13.94
CA ASP A 87 -9.54 -8.20 14.29
C ASP A 87 -9.59 -9.16 13.10
N LYS A 88 -10.39 -8.83 12.08
CA LYS A 88 -10.66 -9.69 10.92
C LYS A 88 -10.17 -9.09 9.60
N LEU A 89 -9.25 -8.12 9.66
CA LEU A 89 -8.69 -7.43 8.50
C LEU A 89 -7.17 -7.30 8.65
N LEU A 90 -6.46 -7.20 7.54
CA LEU A 90 -5.02 -6.88 7.50
C LEU A 90 -4.86 -5.44 7.04
N ILE A 91 -4.34 -4.57 7.89
CA ILE A 91 -4.26 -3.13 7.61
C ILE A 91 -2.78 -2.73 7.49
N PRO A 92 -2.39 -1.95 6.47
CA PRO A 92 -0.98 -1.74 6.14
C PRO A 92 -0.17 -1.00 7.21
N ASP A 93 -0.80 -0.32 8.16
CA ASP A 93 -0.14 0.31 9.30
C ASP A 93 0.02 -0.62 10.52
N ARG A 94 -0.56 -1.80 10.46
CA ARG A 94 -0.67 -2.77 11.57
C ARG A 94 0.00 -4.10 11.25
N ASP A 95 0.01 -4.49 9.99
CA ASP A 95 0.38 -5.81 9.52
C ASP A 95 1.34 -5.73 8.31
N ASN A 96 2.11 -6.79 8.06
CA ASN A 96 2.98 -6.88 6.90
C ASN A 96 2.15 -7.24 5.66
N THR A 97 1.35 -6.29 5.18
CA THR A 97 0.43 -6.52 4.06
C THR A 97 1.14 -6.78 2.72
N PHE A 98 2.47 -6.65 2.66
CA PHE A 98 3.22 -7.06 1.47
C PHE A 98 3.24 -8.59 1.37
N SER A 99 3.56 -9.28 2.47
CA SER A 99 3.55 -10.74 2.55
C SER A 99 2.16 -11.37 2.33
N SER A 100 1.10 -10.57 2.54
CA SER A 100 -0.28 -11.04 2.48
C SER A 100 -0.87 -11.12 1.07
N PHE A 101 -0.29 -10.40 0.11
CA PHE A 101 -0.84 -10.25 -1.23
C PHE A 101 0.19 -10.56 -2.31
N GLN A 102 -0.23 -11.31 -3.31
CA GLN A 102 0.55 -11.57 -4.50
C GLN A 102 0.12 -10.62 -5.61
N TYR A 103 1.11 -10.05 -6.29
CA TYR A 103 0.94 -9.24 -7.49
C TYR A 103 1.52 -10.02 -8.67
N THR A 104 0.84 -9.98 -9.81
CA THR A 104 1.25 -10.68 -11.04
C THR A 104 1.38 -9.72 -12.21
N GLU A 105 2.12 -10.15 -13.23
CA GLU A 105 2.42 -9.35 -14.44
C GLU A 105 1.17 -8.86 -15.19
N ASP A 106 0.07 -9.62 -15.14
CA ASP A 106 -1.23 -9.23 -15.69
C ASP A 106 -1.97 -8.16 -14.83
N GLY A 107 -1.30 -7.62 -13.82
CA GLY A 107 -1.82 -6.58 -12.93
C GLY A 107 -2.88 -7.09 -11.95
N LYS A 108 -3.05 -8.40 -11.80
CA LYS A 108 -3.94 -8.97 -10.78
C LYS A 108 -3.31 -8.88 -9.39
N VAL A 109 -4.17 -8.78 -8.38
CA VAL A 109 -3.80 -8.89 -6.97
C VAL A 109 -4.66 -9.97 -6.33
N SER A 110 -4.03 -10.92 -5.64
CA SER A 110 -4.69 -12.01 -4.92
C SER A 110 -4.11 -12.20 -3.51
N VAL A 111 -4.83 -12.94 -2.67
CA VAL A 111 -4.29 -13.40 -1.39
C VAL A 111 -3.09 -14.32 -1.64
N SER A 112 -2.04 -14.16 -0.84
CA SER A 112 -0.87 -15.02 -0.89
C SER A 112 -1.23 -16.45 -0.51
N GLU A 113 -0.79 -17.43 -1.30
CA GLU A 113 -1.02 -18.86 -1.05
C GLU A 113 -0.29 -19.36 0.22
N ALA A 114 0.71 -18.62 0.69
CA ALA A 114 1.45 -18.94 1.91
C ALA A 114 0.66 -18.66 3.20
N LEU A 115 -0.49 -17.97 3.13
CA LEU A 115 -1.27 -17.62 4.31
C LEU A 115 -2.16 -18.77 4.79
N ALA A 116 -2.01 -19.14 6.07
CA ALA A 116 -2.89 -20.08 6.75
C ALA A 116 -4.24 -19.44 7.15
N THR A 117 -5.25 -20.27 7.38
CA THR A 117 -6.52 -19.88 8.02
C THR A 117 -6.24 -19.56 9.51
N PRO A 118 -6.84 -18.49 10.10
CA PRO A 118 -7.84 -17.59 9.52
C PRO A 118 -7.29 -16.37 8.76
N ILE A 119 -5.96 -16.16 8.74
CA ILE A 119 -5.30 -14.97 8.18
C ILE A 119 -5.60 -14.77 6.68
N SER A 120 -5.67 -15.86 5.89
CA SER A 120 -6.07 -15.79 4.48
C SER A 120 -7.48 -15.20 4.29
N GLY A 121 -8.39 -15.47 5.24
CA GLY A 121 -9.72 -14.86 5.28
C GLY A 121 -9.68 -13.35 5.55
N TYR A 122 -8.79 -12.92 6.45
CA TYR A 122 -8.60 -11.49 6.75
C TYR A 122 -7.99 -10.73 5.57
N ALA A 123 -7.03 -11.34 4.87
CA ALA A 123 -6.47 -10.82 3.63
C ALA A 123 -7.55 -10.65 2.56
N LYS A 124 -8.40 -11.67 2.36
CA LYS A 124 -9.51 -11.62 1.41
C LYS A 124 -10.50 -10.50 1.74
N ALA A 125 -10.93 -10.41 3.00
CA ALA A 125 -11.83 -9.36 3.46
C ALA A 125 -11.24 -7.96 3.23
N THR A 126 -9.92 -7.80 3.39
CA THR A 126 -9.22 -6.55 3.10
C THR A 126 -9.26 -6.21 1.61
N LEU A 127 -8.98 -7.16 0.71
CA LEU A 127 -9.07 -6.93 -0.74
C LEU A 127 -10.47 -6.46 -1.15
N GLU A 128 -11.50 -7.14 -0.65
CA GLU A 128 -12.91 -6.84 -0.95
C GLU A 128 -13.34 -5.47 -0.38
N LEU A 129 -12.85 -5.12 0.82
CA LEU A 129 -13.15 -3.83 1.48
C LEU A 129 -12.77 -2.65 0.59
N VAL A 130 -11.55 -2.65 0.04
CA VAL A 130 -11.02 -1.57 -0.84
C VAL A 130 -11.16 -1.88 -2.34
N GLY A 131 -11.73 -3.03 -2.65
CA GLY A 131 -11.90 -3.63 -3.98
C GLY A 131 -10.63 -3.67 -4.80
N LEU A 132 -9.49 -4.02 -4.21
CA LEU A 132 -8.21 -4.04 -4.94
C LEU A 132 -8.18 -5.16 -6.00
N ASP A 133 -9.02 -6.17 -5.82
CA ASP A 133 -9.30 -7.34 -6.67
C ASP A 133 -10.37 -7.10 -7.74
N LYS A 134 -10.98 -5.90 -7.78
CA LYS A 134 -11.97 -5.55 -8.82
C LYS A 134 -11.37 -5.75 -10.22
N LYS A 135 -12.11 -6.48 -11.06
CA LYS A 135 -11.76 -6.75 -12.45
C LYS A 135 -11.60 -5.46 -13.25
N ILE A 136 -10.82 -5.55 -14.33
CA ILE A 136 -10.68 -4.53 -15.37
C ILE A 136 -12.07 -4.02 -15.76
N LEU A 137 -12.29 -2.72 -15.61
CA LEU A 137 -13.40 -2.05 -16.28
C LEU A 137 -12.94 -1.82 -17.72
N ARG A 138 -13.46 -2.61 -18.68
CA ARG A 138 -13.22 -2.37 -20.09
C ARG A 138 -13.91 -1.06 -20.49
N ALA A 139 -13.22 0.06 -20.33
CA ALA A 139 -13.57 1.30 -20.99
C ALA A 139 -12.95 1.22 -22.40
N LEU A 140 -13.78 1.27 -23.44
CA LEU A 140 -13.31 1.41 -24.81
C LEU A 140 -13.47 2.88 -25.21
N ASP A 141 -12.52 3.43 -25.97
CA ASP A 141 -12.70 4.73 -26.60
C ASP A 141 -13.64 4.62 -27.82
N ALA A 142 -13.88 5.75 -28.47
CA ALA A 142 -14.72 5.82 -29.67
C ALA A 142 -14.20 4.96 -30.85
N ASN A 143 -12.94 4.52 -30.82
CA ASN A 143 -12.31 3.68 -31.84
C ASN A 143 -12.24 2.20 -31.42
N GLY A 144 -12.81 1.83 -30.28
CA GLY A 144 -12.75 0.46 -29.76
C GLY A 144 -11.40 0.10 -29.11
N VAL A 145 -10.55 1.09 -28.84
CA VAL A 145 -9.28 0.89 -28.12
C VAL A 145 -9.56 0.90 -26.63
N GLN A 146 -8.99 -0.07 -25.90
CA GLN A 146 -9.10 -0.11 -24.45
C GLN A 146 -8.40 1.12 -23.83
N VAL A 147 -9.16 1.91 -23.08
CA VAL A 147 -8.66 3.08 -22.38
C VAL A 147 -8.11 2.67 -21.03
N GLU A 148 -6.85 3.00 -20.79
CA GLU A 148 -6.08 2.70 -19.57
C GLU A 148 -6.53 3.56 -18.37
N ILE A 149 -7.81 3.49 -17.99
CA ILE A 149 -8.36 4.25 -16.85
C ILE A 149 -8.31 3.40 -15.56
N ASP A 150 -8.14 2.09 -15.68
CA ASP A 150 -8.28 1.17 -14.55
C ASP A 150 -6.97 0.89 -13.80
N ARG A 151 -7.11 0.43 -12.55
CA ARG A 151 -5.98 0.16 -11.64
C ARG A 151 -5.13 -1.05 -12.07
N VAL A 152 -5.66 -1.96 -12.88
CA VAL A 152 -4.96 -3.15 -13.36
C VAL A 152 -3.95 -2.74 -14.43
N SER A 153 -4.39 -1.94 -15.41
CA SER A 153 -3.52 -1.42 -16.48
C SER A 153 -2.31 -0.66 -15.91
N GLN A 154 -2.52 0.16 -14.88
CA GLN A 154 -1.41 0.89 -14.23
C GLN A 154 -0.44 -0.04 -13.49
N ARG A 155 -0.92 -1.15 -12.91
CA ARG A 155 -0.05 -2.17 -12.31
C ARG A 155 0.75 -2.91 -13.36
N MET A 156 0.15 -3.26 -14.50
CA MET A 156 0.86 -3.88 -15.63
C MET A 156 1.98 -2.98 -16.15
N GLN A 157 1.73 -1.66 -16.27
CA GLN A 157 2.75 -0.69 -16.67
C GLN A 157 3.90 -0.61 -15.66
N ALA A 158 3.59 -0.52 -14.36
CA ALA A 158 4.59 -0.51 -13.31
C ALA A 158 5.42 -1.81 -13.32
N TRP A 159 4.78 -2.96 -13.57
CA TRP A 159 5.44 -4.25 -13.68
C TRP A 159 6.40 -4.31 -14.87
N ALA A 160 5.94 -3.93 -16.07
CA ALA A 160 6.76 -3.91 -17.27
C ALA A 160 7.98 -2.97 -17.12
N LYS A 161 7.79 -1.81 -16.47
CA LYS A 161 8.90 -0.90 -16.17
C LYS A 161 9.86 -1.48 -15.14
N ALA A 162 9.36 -2.09 -14.07
CA ALA A 162 10.19 -2.75 -13.07
C ALA A 162 11.02 -3.89 -13.69
N GLN A 163 10.42 -4.75 -14.53
CA GLN A 163 11.12 -5.81 -15.25
C GLN A 163 12.20 -5.25 -16.18
N SER A 164 11.90 -4.17 -16.89
CA SER A 164 12.88 -3.51 -17.76
C SER A 164 14.07 -2.98 -16.97
N ALA A 165 13.82 -2.35 -15.81
CA ALA A 165 14.86 -1.87 -14.91
C ALA A 165 15.69 -3.01 -14.32
N GLU A 166 15.02 -4.10 -13.91
CA GLU A 166 15.66 -5.29 -13.36
C GLU A 166 16.60 -5.95 -14.37
N ALA A 167 16.15 -6.14 -15.61
CA ALA A 167 16.99 -6.67 -16.69
C ALA A 167 18.21 -5.78 -16.99
N MET A 168 18.06 -4.46 -16.98
CA MET A 168 19.20 -3.53 -17.15
C MET A 168 20.20 -3.63 -15.99
N ILE A 169 19.72 -3.74 -14.76
CA ILE A 169 20.56 -3.87 -13.57
C ILE A 169 21.26 -5.23 -13.54
N GLN A 170 20.60 -6.32 -13.94
CA GLN A 170 21.24 -7.63 -14.06
C GLN A 170 22.42 -7.63 -15.05
N GLN A 171 22.31 -6.87 -16.14
CA GLN A 171 23.40 -6.72 -17.12
C GLN A 171 24.55 -5.86 -16.58
N GLN A 172 24.27 -4.92 -15.68
CA GLN A 172 25.24 -3.98 -15.13
C GLN A 172 25.08 -3.83 -13.61
N PRO A 173 25.33 -4.89 -12.81
CA PRO A 173 24.97 -4.93 -11.39
C PRO A 173 25.76 -3.95 -10.51
N GLN A 174 26.90 -3.45 -11.01
CA GLN A 174 27.74 -2.46 -10.33
C GLN A 174 27.43 -1.01 -10.74
N ASN A 175 26.44 -0.79 -11.61
CA ASN A 175 26.07 0.54 -12.08
C ASN A 175 25.06 1.18 -11.11
N ASP A 176 25.57 1.90 -10.13
CA ASP A 176 24.73 2.54 -9.10
C ASP A 176 23.81 3.63 -9.67
N LEU A 177 24.19 4.30 -10.76
CA LEU A 177 23.32 5.28 -11.43
C LEU A 177 22.06 4.63 -12.01
N LEU A 178 22.17 3.43 -12.58
CA LEU A 178 20.99 2.67 -13.05
C LEU A 178 20.08 2.27 -11.89
N LYS A 179 20.65 1.86 -10.76
CA LYS A 179 19.89 1.55 -9.55
C LYS A 179 19.17 2.79 -9.03
N GLU A 180 19.85 3.92 -8.89
CA GLU A 180 19.25 5.18 -8.46
C GLU A 180 18.13 5.64 -9.39
N MET A 181 18.31 5.51 -10.70
CA MET A 181 17.25 5.78 -11.68
C MET A 181 16.03 4.87 -11.50
N ALA A 182 16.24 3.56 -11.29
CA ALA A 182 15.18 2.61 -11.03
C ALA A 182 14.41 2.93 -9.74
N ILE A 183 15.12 3.32 -8.67
CA ILE A 183 14.50 3.80 -7.43
C ILE A 183 13.68 5.08 -7.67
N GLY A 184 14.22 6.03 -8.44
CA GLY A 184 13.51 7.25 -8.83
C GLY A 184 12.20 6.95 -9.58
N TRP A 185 12.23 5.99 -10.50
CA TRP A 185 11.03 5.52 -11.20
C TRP A 185 10.04 4.89 -10.22
N ALA A 186 10.48 3.96 -9.37
CA ALA A 186 9.63 3.31 -8.39
C ALA A 186 8.92 4.32 -7.49
N VAL A 187 9.66 5.26 -6.90
CA VAL A 187 9.08 6.32 -6.06
C VAL A 187 8.09 7.18 -6.85
N SER A 188 8.39 7.55 -8.10
CA SER A 188 7.50 8.38 -8.90
C SER A 188 6.19 7.68 -9.31
N GLU A 189 6.23 6.37 -9.51
CA GLU A 189 5.12 5.55 -9.99
C GLU A 189 4.33 4.86 -8.88
N GLY A 190 4.88 4.78 -7.67
CA GLY A 190 4.30 4.01 -6.57
C GLY A 190 4.41 2.51 -6.79
N PHE A 191 3.37 1.77 -6.43
CA PHE A 191 3.31 0.30 -6.60
C PHE A 191 4.51 -0.44 -6.00
N PHE A 192 4.95 0.00 -4.82
CA PHE A 192 6.05 -0.60 -4.07
C PHE A 192 6.04 -2.13 -4.07
N SER A 193 4.88 -2.76 -3.85
CA SER A 193 4.78 -4.22 -3.81
C SER A 193 5.21 -4.85 -5.14
N ILE A 194 4.88 -4.24 -6.29
CA ILE A 194 5.30 -4.72 -7.60
C ILE A 194 6.81 -4.61 -7.76
N TRP A 195 7.38 -3.44 -7.44
CA TRP A 195 8.82 -3.22 -7.52
C TRP A 195 9.59 -4.19 -6.63
N LEU A 196 9.15 -4.38 -5.38
CA LEU A 196 9.79 -5.32 -4.46
C LEU A 196 9.66 -6.77 -4.93
N THR A 197 8.52 -7.16 -5.51
CA THR A 197 8.32 -8.49 -6.11
C THR A 197 9.24 -8.73 -7.30
N VAL A 198 9.37 -7.77 -8.21
CA VAL A 198 10.23 -7.93 -9.39
C VAL A 198 11.72 -8.02 -9.00
N PHE A 199 12.14 -7.26 -7.99
CA PHE A 199 13.51 -7.29 -7.47
C PHE A 199 13.74 -8.34 -6.36
N ALA A 200 12.90 -9.37 -6.24
CA ALA A 200 12.96 -10.35 -5.13
C ALA A 200 14.35 -10.98 -4.93
N ASP A 201 15.04 -11.27 -6.04
CA ASP A 201 16.37 -11.90 -6.08
C ASP A 201 17.53 -10.89 -6.00
N CYS A 202 17.25 -9.61 -5.77
CA CYS A 202 18.25 -8.55 -5.66
C CYS A 202 18.18 -7.83 -4.29
N PRO A 203 18.85 -8.36 -3.24
CA PRO A 203 18.84 -7.77 -1.89
C PRO A 203 19.20 -6.27 -1.86
N ASP A 204 20.20 -5.85 -2.63
CA ASP A 204 20.61 -4.44 -2.73
C ASP A 204 19.44 -3.55 -3.18
N MET A 205 18.72 -3.95 -4.23
CA MET A 205 17.56 -3.21 -4.71
C MET A 205 16.38 -3.27 -3.75
N LYS A 206 16.11 -4.42 -3.10
CA LYS A 206 15.08 -4.51 -2.06
C LYS A 206 15.33 -3.49 -0.95
N LEU A 207 16.54 -3.44 -0.42
CA LEU A 207 16.91 -2.49 0.64
C LEU A 207 16.78 -1.04 0.20
N LYS A 208 17.21 -0.70 -1.03
CA LYS A 208 17.05 0.65 -1.58
C LYS A 208 15.57 1.04 -1.75
N LEU A 209 14.72 0.11 -2.20
CA LEU A 209 13.27 0.34 -2.33
C LEU A 209 12.62 0.55 -0.96
N VAL A 210 12.91 -0.30 0.03
CA VAL A 210 12.39 -0.19 1.40
C VAL A 210 12.71 1.17 2.01
N ARG A 211 13.95 1.67 1.84
CA ARG A 211 14.38 2.99 2.32
C ARG A 211 13.74 4.16 1.56
N ALA A 212 13.55 4.03 0.25
CA ALA A 212 13.10 5.13 -0.58
C ALA A 212 11.62 5.48 -0.40
N PHE A 213 10.79 4.49 -0.07
CA PHE A 213 9.37 4.67 0.14
C PHE A 213 9.07 5.05 1.60
N LYS A 214 8.75 6.32 1.84
CA LYS A 214 8.49 6.87 3.18
C LYS A 214 7.53 6.02 4.01
N GLY A 215 7.91 5.74 5.26
CA GLY A 215 7.15 4.94 6.22
C GLY A 215 7.32 3.43 6.06
N THR A 216 8.01 2.95 5.01
CA THR A 216 8.15 1.51 4.73
C THR A 216 9.24 0.88 5.59
N GLU A 217 10.44 1.46 5.64
CA GLU A 217 11.51 0.99 6.52
C GLU A 217 11.07 1.06 7.99
N GLU A 218 10.44 2.16 8.38
CA GLU A 218 10.03 2.41 9.75
C GLU A 218 8.89 1.48 10.21
N SER A 219 8.20 0.81 9.29
CA SER A 219 7.22 -0.24 9.62
C SER A 219 7.86 -1.46 10.29
N GLY A 220 9.17 -1.66 10.12
CA GLY A 220 9.91 -2.82 10.61
C GLY A 220 9.55 -4.13 9.89
N CYS A 221 8.75 -4.08 8.83
CA CYS A 221 8.25 -5.26 8.12
C CYS A 221 9.28 -5.90 7.16
N PHE A 222 10.51 -5.37 7.12
CA PHE A 222 11.59 -5.88 6.26
C PHE A 222 12.90 -5.99 7.04
N ASP A 223 13.62 -7.09 6.85
CA ASP A 223 14.97 -7.26 7.37
C ASP A 223 15.92 -6.32 6.62
N MET A 224 16.59 -5.41 7.33
CA MET A 224 17.43 -4.39 6.69
C MET A 224 18.82 -4.88 6.27
N THR A 225 19.07 -6.18 6.35
CA THR A 225 20.24 -6.87 5.79
C THR A 225 19.89 -7.61 4.51
N THR A 226 18.75 -8.29 4.45
CA THR A 226 18.36 -9.13 3.29
C THR A 226 17.27 -8.52 2.42
N GLY A 227 16.46 -7.61 2.96
CA GLY A 227 15.24 -7.07 2.35
C GLY A 227 14.04 -8.03 2.39
N ASP A 228 14.15 -9.14 3.13
CA ASP A 228 13.07 -10.11 3.24
C ASP A 228 12.00 -9.66 4.22
N SER A 229 10.79 -10.20 4.05
CA SER A 229 9.66 -9.87 4.93
C SER A 229 9.86 -10.39 6.35
N VAL A 230 9.58 -9.53 7.33
CA VAL A 230 9.46 -9.91 8.75
C VAL A 230 7.99 -10.17 9.05
N THR A 231 7.70 -11.39 9.53
CA THR A 231 6.35 -11.85 9.89
C THR A 231 6.40 -12.58 11.23
N PRO A 232 5.52 -12.28 12.20
CA PRO A 232 4.51 -11.23 12.15
C PRO A 232 5.11 -9.81 12.12
N ALA A 233 4.36 -8.83 11.62
CA ALA A 233 4.78 -7.43 11.65
C ALA A 233 5.09 -6.97 13.07
N PRO A 234 6.17 -6.19 13.27
CA PRO A 234 6.53 -5.68 14.59
C PRO A 234 5.50 -4.72 15.21
N ASN A 235 4.64 -4.09 14.37
CA ASN A 235 3.63 -3.12 14.79
C ASN A 235 4.21 -2.07 15.79
N PRO A 236 5.21 -1.27 15.36
CA PRO A 236 5.99 -0.41 16.25
C PRO A 236 5.18 0.70 16.93
N ASP A 237 4.05 1.09 16.34
CA ASP A 237 3.12 2.06 16.92
C ASP A 237 2.16 1.44 17.95
N VAL A 238 2.29 0.13 18.24
CA VAL A 238 1.50 -0.64 19.22
C VAL A 238 -0.01 -0.49 18.98
N LEU A 239 -0.40 -0.49 17.70
CA LEU A 239 -1.79 -0.31 17.31
C LEU A 239 -2.58 -1.57 17.65
N ALA A 240 -3.78 -1.39 18.19
CA ALA A 240 -4.68 -2.50 18.47
C ALA A 240 -4.91 -3.33 17.20
N HIS A 241 -4.98 -4.65 17.39
CA HIS A 241 -5.21 -5.64 16.35
C HIS A 241 -4.13 -5.65 15.25
N GLY A 242 -2.88 -5.30 15.55
CA GLY A 242 -1.74 -5.45 14.64
C GLY A 242 -0.88 -6.68 14.89
N GLY A 243 0.10 -6.92 14.01
CA GLY A 243 1.04 -8.03 14.11
C GLY A 243 0.41 -9.39 13.78
N LYS A 244 -0.60 -9.43 12.90
CA LYS A 244 -1.26 -10.69 12.51
C LYS A 244 -0.49 -11.44 11.42
N VAL A 245 0.32 -10.71 10.66
CA VAL A 245 1.24 -11.18 9.61
C VAL A 245 2.36 -10.17 9.42
#